data_AF-A0A0D2HZJ4-F1
#
_entry.id   AF-A0A0D2HZJ4-F1
#
_cell.length_a   1.000
_cell.length_b   1.000
_cell.length_c   1.000
_cell.angle_alpha   90.00
_cell.angle_beta   90.00
_cell.angle_gamma   90.00
#
_symmetry.space_group_name_H-M   'P 1'
#
loop_
_entity.id
_entity.type
_entity.pdbx_description
1 polymer ?
#
loop_
_entity_poly.entity_id
_entity_poly.type
_entity_poly.pdbx_seq_one_letter_code
_entity_poly.pdbx_strand_id
1 'polypeptide(L)'
;MNLASFDGLKQNELLALVEKYIIDGAKWPDIAVELRRQYHSIVTKKQWSSKLTAHGFFKNVDESEIIDVLGELERLQLSLLSLGNYTLLVVANHVLLNPQTIERYRQKNSNSLHETISQGRPPQPRRHPMVVPLPFEFRMLNDPDSFKCFRRMLWLVSVHFTSCFDTRKWTNDENGLYNRHDVFRSDLTQLSRLHNILFDAINQHNKKEKDSKREWTLIRDAFWSLDQIVKTNHHRQLPDILGIIHMLKKGWQPREHVSLHDTIHFKLCQQLNSLAEVYLEGNDPRRKLIALLKRMLEEQEWNEKLGYVLHAFDTYCRRLWMDRLGRNDIKAYYSYNQASFPRSESEPGEFYEKFQGKQLSEILRLLTEVDGELGRYSHPTFCLWHTALSYLFQEKRYSDAEVVCQELSKRILHPEGDQTFDDGQLNFDSAKTMYSLGSSQRAQAKRLISIGRKEDGDSKLSQALANLQIALALRRRLVPIGKWDPLSQGMLEALVAAGTALGLDQNVGVWDDQLRMMETPSEGRLR
;
A
#
# COMPACT_ATOMS: atom_id res chain seq x y z
N MET A 1 9.99 -22.48 -3.36
CA MET A 1 10.51 -23.17 -2.16
C MET A 1 9.31 -23.63 -1.36
N ASN A 2 9.15 -24.94 -1.09
CA ASN A 2 8.05 -25.44 -0.26
C ASN A 2 8.51 -25.43 1.19
N LEU A 3 8.16 -24.39 1.95
CA LEU A 3 8.49 -24.31 3.38
C LEU A 3 7.61 -25.23 4.23
N ALA A 4 6.63 -25.94 3.65
CA ALA A 4 5.72 -26.84 4.36
C ALA A 4 6.23 -28.29 4.47
N SER A 5 7.40 -28.64 3.90
CA SER A 5 7.94 -30.01 3.94
C SER A 5 8.86 -30.30 5.14
N PHE A 6 8.77 -29.51 6.21
CA PHE A 6 9.64 -29.66 7.39
C PHE A 6 8.86 -30.21 8.59
N ASP A 7 9.43 -31.19 9.30
CA ASP A 7 9.04 -31.46 10.69
C ASP A 7 9.20 -30.16 11.50
N GLY A 8 8.14 -29.70 12.16
CA GLY A 8 8.04 -28.32 12.71
C GLY A 8 9.17 -27.87 13.64
N LEU A 9 9.84 -28.80 14.35
CA LEU A 9 11.03 -28.50 15.18
C LEU A 9 12.26 -28.11 14.35
N LYS A 10 12.47 -28.73 13.18
CA LYS A 10 13.62 -28.48 12.30
C LYS A 10 13.45 -27.20 11.47
N GLN A 11 12.22 -26.76 11.25
CA GLN A 11 11.92 -25.54 10.50
C GLN A 11 12.32 -24.28 11.27
N ASN A 12 12.00 -24.23 12.57
CA ASN A 12 12.35 -23.10 13.42
C ASN A 12 13.87 -22.92 13.56
N GLU A 13 14.62 -24.03 13.68
CA GLU A 13 16.09 -24.02 13.69
C GLU A 13 16.68 -23.47 12.39
N LEU A 14 16.16 -23.92 11.23
CA LEU A 14 16.63 -23.45 9.93
C LEU A 14 16.33 -21.96 9.73
N LEU A 15 15.14 -21.50 10.10
CA LEU A 15 14.76 -20.08 10.01
C LEU A 15 15.65 -19.20 10.91
N ALA A 16 15.89 -19.63 12.15
CA ALA A 16 16.81 -18.94 13.05
C ALA A 16 18.23 -18.89 12.50
N LEU A 17 18.69 -19.99 11.88
CA LEU A 17 19.99 -20.04 11.22
C LEU A 17 20.07 -19.10 10.01
N VAL A 18 19.07 -19.08 9.13
CA VAL A 18 19.03 -18.16 7.99
C VAL A 18 19.06 -16.72 8.49
N GLU A 19 18.25 -16.40 9.49
CA GLU A 19 18.23 -15.06 10.10
C GLU A 19 19.62 -14.65 10.62
N LYS A 20 20.25 -15.45 11.47
CA LYS A 20 21.56 -15.07 12.03
C LYS A 20 22.70 -15.12 11.01
N TYR A 21 22.78 -16.17 10.19
CA TYR A 21 23.93 -16.41 9.32
C TYR A 21 23.86 -15.64 8.01
N ILE A 22 22.69 -15.59 7.38
CA ILE A 22 22.47 -14.99 6.07
C ILE A 22 22.00 -13.54 6.22
N ILE A 23 21.00 -13.29 7.07
CA ILE A 23 20.37 -11.96 7.23
C ILE A 23 21.18 -11.04 8.14
N ASP A 24 21.86 -11.54 9.18
CA ASP A 24 22.68 -10.68 10.04
C ASP A 24 24.16 -10.72 9.66
N GLY A 25 24.56 -11.73 8.89
CA GLY A 25 25.94 -11.95 8.47
C GLY A 25 26.86 -12.45 9.60
N ALA A 26 26.29 -12.95 10.71
CA ALA A 26 27.06 -13.40 11.87
C ALA A 26 28.10 -14.47 11.49
N LYS A 27 29.17 -14.57 12.30
CA LYS A 27 30.21 -15.57 12.08
C LYS A 27 29.74 -16.90 12.67
N TRP A 28 30.24 -17.98 12.08
CA TRP A 28 29.86 -19.34 12.49
C TRP A 28 30.10 -19.63 13.99
N PRO A 29 31.22 -19.21 14.61
CA PRO A 29 31.44 -19.44 16.04
C PRO A 29 30.32 -18.89 16.92
N ASP A 30 29.85 -17.68 16.62
CA ASP A 30 28.81 -16.98 17.39
C ASP A 30 27.46 -17.72 17.29
N ILE A 31 27.12 -18.16 16.06
CA ILE A 31 25.89 -18.90 15.79
C ILE A 31 25.90 -20.28 16.44
N ALA A 32 27.04 -20.97 16.42
CA ALA A 32 27.17 -22.32 16.98
C ALA A 32 26.93 -22.34 18.49
N VAL A 33 27.36 -21.30 19.21
CA VAL A 33 27.10 -21.15 20.65
C VAL A 33 25.60 -20.97 20.90
N GLU A 34 24.94 -20.10 20.14
CA GLU A 34 23.52 -19.82 20.31
C GLU A 34 22.63 -21.01 19.92
N LEU A 35 22.93 -21.69 18.81
CA LEU A 35 22.18 -22.88 18.37
C LEU A 35 22.29 -24.03 19.38
N ARG A 36 23.47 -24.20 20.01
CA ARG A 36 23.63 -25.18 21.10
C ARG A 36 22.81 -24.79 22.33
N ARG A 37 22.81 -23.50 22.69
CA ARG A 37 22.08 -23.00 23.87
C ARG A 37 20.55 -23.10 23.71
N GLN A 38 20.02 -22.73 22.55
CA GLN A 38 18.57 -22.64 22.33
C GLN A 38 17.96 -23.96 21.83
N TYR A 39 18.67 -24.71 21.00
CA TYR A 39 18.11 -25.87 20.29
C TYR A 39 18.84 -27.18 20.59
N HIS A 40 19.84 -27.18 21.48
CA HIS A 40 20.64 -28.37 21.82
C HIS A 40 21.28 -29.07 20.60
N SER A 41 21.43 -28.34 19.47
CA SER A 41 21.90 -28.91 18.21
C SER A 41 23.43 -29.12 18.21
N ILE A 42 23.86 -30.38 18.07
CA ILE A 42 25.28 -30.79 17.96
C ILE A 42 25.68 -30.99 16.48
N VAL A 43 25.39 -30.00 15.65
CA VAL A 43 25.60 -30.07 14.20
C VAL A 43 26.81 -29.21 13.79
N THR A 44 27.67 -29.76 12.93
CA THR A 44 28.90 -29.10 12.46
C THR A 44 28.61 -27.98 11.46
N LYS A 45 29.58 -27.08 11.26
CA LYS A 45 29.54 -26.05 10.20
C LYS A 45 29.21 -26.65 8.84
N LYS A 46 29.89 -27.74 8.48
CA LYS A 46 29.73 -28.40 7.17
C LYS A 46 28.30 -28.88 6.97
N GLN A 47 27.72 -29.54 7.96
CA GLN A 47 26.34 -30.04 7.89
C GLN A 47 25.32 -28.91 7.73
N TRP A 48 25.49 -27.79 8.47
CA TRP A 48 24.61 -26.64 8.31
C TRP A 48 24.82 -25.89 7.00
N SER A 49 26.06 -25.71 6.54
CA SER A 49 26.33 -25.13 5.21
C SER A 49 25.72 -25.99 4.10
N SER A 50 25.84 -27.32 4.18
CA SER A 50 25.18 -28.24 3.25
C SER A 50 23.66 -28.13 3.30
N LYS A 51 23.04 -28.06 4.50
CA LYS A 51 21.60 -27.84 4.63
C LYS A 51 21.15 -26.51 4.02
N LEU A 52 21.83 -25.41 4.35
CA LEU A 52 21.54 -24.09 3.78
C LEU A 52 21.65 -24.12 2.24
N THR A 53 22.69 -24.77 1.71
CA THR A 53 22.93 -24.92 0.28
C THR A 53 21.83 -25.75 -0.39
N ALA A 54 21.40 -26.85 0.23
CA ALA A 54 20.29 -27.67 -0.25
C ALA A 54 18.97 -26.89 -0.32
N HIS A 55 18.82 -25.84 0.49
CA HIS A 55 17.69 -24.91 0.47
C HIS A 55 18.02 -23.60 -0.30
N GLY A 56 19.11 -23.54 -1.06
CA GLY A 56 19.43 -22.37 -1.88
C GLY A 56 19.83 -21.11 -1.09
N PHE A 57 20.19 -21.24 0.19
CA PHE A 57 20.67 -20.12 1.01
C PHE A 57 22.20 -20.04 0.95
N PHE A 58 22.69 -18.94 0.38
CA PHE A 58 24.12 -18.66 0.25
C PHE A 58 24.46 -17.32 0.88
N LYS A 59 25.57 -17.28 1.63
CA LYS A 59 26.04 -16.07 2.32
C LYS A 59 26.54 -14.99 1.35
N ASN A 60 27.15 -15.41 0.25
CA ASN A 60 27.75 -14.51 -0.74
C ASN A 60 26.98 -14.57 -2.06
N VAL A 61 27.06 -13.48 -2.82
CA VAL A 61 26.57 -13.41 -4.21
C VAL A 61 27.60 -14.05 -5.14
N ASP A 62 27.14 -14.87 -6.07
CA ASP A 62 27.95 -15.46 -7.13
C ASP A 62 28.20 -14.52 -8.30
N GLU A 63 29.25 -14.75 -9.06
CA GLU A 63 29.51 -14.05 -10.32
C GLU A 63 28.37 -14.22 -11.34
N SER A 64 27.86 -15.45 -11.49
CA SER A 64 26.73 -15.72 -12.41
C SER A 64 25.46 -14.93 -12.03
N GLU A 65 25.20 -14.77 -10.74
CA GLU A 65 24.06 -14.01 -10.23
C GLU A 65 24.23 -12.50 -10.48
N ILE A 66 25.46 -11.99 -10.38
CA ILE A 66 25.76 -10.59 -10.69
C ILE A 66 25.57 -10.32 -12.18
N ILE A 67 26.04 -11.22 -13.05
CA ILE A 67 25.86 -11.10 -14.51
C ILE A 67 24.36 -11.11 -14.85
N ASP A 68 23.57 -12.00 -14.23
CA ASP A 68 22.11 -12.07 -14.46
C ASP A 68 21.39 -10.78 -14.04
N VAL A 69 21.76 -10.21 -12.88
CA VAL A 69 21.25 -8.90 -12.44
C VAL A 69 21.59 -7.82 -13.48
N LEU A 70 22.84 -7.76 -13.93
CA LEU A 70 23.28 -6.72 -14.86
C LEU A 70 22.58 -6.84 -16.23
N GLY A 71 22.35 -8.06 -16.71
CA GLY A 71 21.55 -8.30 -17.92
C GLY A 71 20.09 -7.88 -17.76
N GLU A 72 19.50 -8.12 -16.59
CA GLU A 72 18.13 -7.69 -16.30
C GLU A 72 18.00 -6.16 -16.20
N LEU A 73 19.01 -5.46 -15.69
CA LEU A 73 19.05 -3.99 -15.70
C LEU A 73 19.08 -3.43 -17.12
N GLU A 74 19.88 -4.04 -18.00
CA GLU A 74 19.93 -3.67 -19.42
C GLU A 74 18.58 -3.92 -20.12
N ARG A 75 17.96 -5.08 -19.88
CA ARG A 75 16.63 -5.42 -20.40
C ARG A 75 15.56 -4.41 -19.97
N LEU A 76 15.62 -3.97 -18.71
CA LEU A 76 14.72 -2.97 -18.14
C LEU A 76 15.06 -1.53 -18.55
N GLN A 77 16.13 -1.32 -19.32
CA GLN A 77 16.66 0.00 -19.70
C GLN A 77 16.93 0.90 -18.48
N LEU A 78 17.26 0.29 -17.35
CA LEU A 78 17.61 1.03 -16.15
C LEU A 78 19.09 1.41 -16.25
N SER A 79 19.38 2.72 -16.13
CA SER A 79 20.76 3.22 -16.15
C SER A 79 21.58 2.45 -15.14
N LEU A 80 22.78 1.97 -15.48
CA LEU A 80 23.65 1.28 -14.52
C LEU A 80 24.10 2.18 -13.34
N LEU A 81 23.90 3.50 -13.43
CA LEU A 81 24.04 4.43 -12.29
C LEU A 81 22.95 4.22 -11.22
N SER A 82 21.84 3.56 -11.57
CA SER A 82 20.74 3.16 -10.68
C SER A 82 21.19 2.30 -9.49
N LEU A 83 22.24 1.49 -9.67
CA LEU A 83 22.84 0.67 -8.61
C LEU A 83 23.51 1.51 -7.53
N GLY A 84 24.15 2.63 -7.91
CA GLY A 84 24.73 3.59 -6.98
C GLY A 84 23.70 4.53 -6.35
N ASN A 85 22.57 4.73 -7.03
CA ASN A 85 21.46 5.57 -6.57
C ASN A 85 20.34 4.77 -5.88
N TYR A 86 20.48 3.45 -5.75
CA TYR A 86 19.54 2.53 -5.08
C TYR A 86 18.08 2.74 -5.50
N THR A 87 17.88 2.85 -6.81
CA THR A 87 16.54 2.92 -7.42
C THR A 87 15.99 1.52 -7.72
N LEU A 88 16.51 0.49 -7.03
CA LEU A 88 16.10 -0.90 -7.19
C LEU A 88 16.45 -1.74 -5.96
N LEU A 89 15.70 -2.82 -5.75
CA LEU A 89 16.00 -3.89 -4.81
C LEU A 89 16.39 -5.15 -5.60
N VAL A 90 17.51 -5.77 -5.24
CA VAL A 90 17.91 -7.07 -5.81
C VAL A 90 17.71 -8.13 -4.75
N VAL A 91 16.81 -9.07 -5.00
CA VAL A 91 16.45 -10.11 -4.04
C VAL A 91 16.66 -11.48 -4.65
N ALA A 92 17.45 -12.35 -4.01
CA ALA A 92 17.63 -13.72 -4.46
C ALA A 92 17.25 -14.69 -3.34
N ASN A 93 16.35 -15.64 -3.67
CA ASN A 93 15.77 -16.57 -2.69
C ASN A 93 15.23 -15.85 -1.44
N HIS A 94 14.51 -14.75 -1.68
CA HIS A 94 13.94 -13.85 -0.68
C HIS A 94 14.92 -13.07 0.22
N VAL A 95 16.22 -13.11 -0.07
CA VAL A 95 17.25 -12.34 0.65
C VAL A 95 17.64 -11.12 -0.18
N LEU A 96 17.54 -9.92 0.42
CA LEU A 96 18.07 -8.69 -0.18
C LEU A 96 19.60 -8.80 -0.32
N LEU A 97 20.08 -8.69 -1.55
CA LEU A 97 21.49 -8.70 -1.88
C LEU A 97 22.09 -7.31 -1.64
N ASN A 98 23.37 -7.26 -1.27
CA ASN A 98 24.06 -5.99 -1.06
C ASN A 98 24.41 -5.36 -2.42
N PRO A 99 23.84 -4.19 -2.78
CA PRO A 99 24.08 -3.56 -4.07
C PRO A 99 25.54 -3.14 -4.25
N GLN A 100 26.25 -2.82 -3.16
CA GLN A 100 27.67 -2.48 -3.19
C GLN A 100 28.53 -3.66 -3.67
N THR A 101 28.11 -4.91 -3.41
CA THR A 101 28.83 -6.08 -3.92
C THR A 101 28.74 -6.18 -5.43
N ILE A 102 27.55 -5.93 -5.98
CA ILE A 102 27.26 -5.93 -7.42
C ILE A 102 28.06 -4.79 -8.10
N GLU A 103 28.01 -3.59 -7.52
CA GLU A 103 28.70 -2.41 -8.06
C GLU A 103 30.23 -2.57 -8.05
N ARG A 104 30.81 -3.07 -6.95
CA ARG A 104 32.27 -3.34 -6.89
C ARG A 104 32.71 -4.38 -7.91
N TYR A 105 31.91 -5.42 -8.13
CA TYR A 105 32.23 -6.43 -9.14
C TYR A 105 32.21 -5.82 -10.55
N ARG A 106 31.21 -4.99 -10.86
CA ARG A 106 31.11 -4.28 -12.14
C ARG A 106 32.31 -3.36 -12.37
N GLN A 107 32.67 -2.53 -11.39
CA GLN A 107 33.81 -1.60 -11.49
C GLN A 107 35.13 -2.34 -11.75
N LYS A 108 35.30 -3.52 -11.15
CA LYS A 108 36.50 -4.33 -11.33
C LYS A 108 36.56 -5.03 -12.69
N ASN A 109 35.42 -5.36 -13.30
CA ASN A 109 35.33 -6.23 -14.47
C ASN A 109 34.71 -5.56 -15.70
N SER A 110 34.66 -4.22 -15.77
CA SER A 110 33.91 -3.46 -16.80
C SER A 110 34.18 -3.88 -18.24
N ASN A 111 35.43 -4.25 -18.56
CA ASN A 111 35.85 -4.58 -19.92
C ASN A 111 35.44 -6.01 -20.34
N SER A 112 35.50 -7.00 -19.44
CA SER A 112 35.12 -8.40 -19.75
C SER A 112 33.61 -8.63 -19.68
N LEU A 113 32.89 -7.78 -18.93
CA LEU A 113 31.46 -7.90 -18.71
C LEU A 113 30.66 -7.64 -19.99
N HIS A 114 31.09 -6.65 -20.78
CA HIS A 114 30.40 -6.31 -22.03
C HIS A 114 30.52 -7.45 -23.06
N GLU A 115 31.67 -8.12 -23.14
CA GLU A 115 31.86 -9.31 -23.98
C GLU A 115 30.99 -10.48 -23.49
N THR A 116 30.94 -10.72 -22.18
CA THR A 116 30.18 -11.83 -21.58
C THR A 116 28.68 -11.69 -21.79
N ILE A 117 28.13 -10.47 -21.64
CA ILE A 117 26.71 -10.19 -21.89
C ILE A 117 26.41 -10.29 -23.39
N SER A 118 27.28 -9.75 -24.25
CA SER A 118 27.07 -9.72 -25.72
C SER A 118 27.19 -11.10 -26.38
N GLN A 119 27.94 -12.04 -25.79
CA GLN A 119 28.13 -13.40 -26.33
C GLN A 119 27.00 -14.40 -25.97
N GLY A 120 25.96 -13.95 -25.25
CA GLY A 120 24.64 -14.59 -25.27
C GLY A 120 24.44 -15.89 -24.47
N ARG A 121 25.41 -16.35 -23.67
CA ARG A 121 25.17 -17.42 -22.68
C ARG A 121 25.84 -17.12 -21.34
N PRO A 122 25.23 -16.28 -20.50
CA PRO A 122 25.66 -16.16 -19.11
C PRO A 122 25.57 -17.54 -18.41
N PRO A 123 26.50 -17.87 -17.50
CA PRO A 123 26.42 -19.08 -16.71
C PRO A 123 25.10 -19.11 -15.92
N GLN A 124 24.47 -20.28 -15.84
CA GLN A 124 23.20 -20.41 -15.11
C GLN A 124 23.41 -19.99 -13.64
N PRO A 125 22.65 -19.01 -13.15
CA PRO A 125 22.87 -18.48 -11.82
C PRO A 125 22.45 -19.49 -10.75
N ARG A 126 23.19 -19.53 -9.63
CA ARG A 126 22.90 -20.44 -8.50
C ARG A 126 21.55 -20.15 -7.83
N ARG A 127 21.14 -18.88 -7.84
CA ARG A 127 19.79 -18.41 -7.47
C ARG A 127 19.30 -17.50 -8.57
N HIS A 128 18.01 -17.48 -8.84
CA HIS A 128 17.42 -16.48 -9.73
C HIS A 128 17.20 -15.18 -8.95
N PRO A 129 17.96 -14.10 -9.23
CA PRO A 129 17.71 -12.79 -8.68
C PRO A 129 16.42 -12.21 -9.25
N MET A 130 15.68 -11.54 -8.39
CA MET A 130 14.55 -10.70 -8.72
C MET A 130 14.98 -9.25 -8.60
N VAL A 131 14.90 -8.52 -9.69
CA VAL A 131 15.13 -7.07 -9.72
C VAL A 131 13.79 -6.37 -9.56
N VAL A 132 13.67 -5.55 -8.52
CA VAL A 132 12.47 -4.76 -8.21
C VAL A 132 12.83 -3.28 -8.34
N PRO A 133 12.44 -2.61 -9.43
CA PRO A 133 12.65 -1.19 -9.59
C PRO A 133 11.96 -0.39 -8.48
N LEU A 134 12.53 0.76 -8.12
CA LEU A 134 11.94 1.73 -7.20
C LEU A 134 11.78 3.06 -7.94
N PRO A 135 10.66 3.78 -7.77
CA PRO A 135 10.45 5.07 -8.42
C PRO A 135 11.23 6.23 -7.77
N PHE A 136 12.17 5.95 -6.87
CA PHE A 136 12.95 6.92 -6.12
C PHE A 136 14.31 6.35 -5.70
N GLU A 137 15.23 7.23 -5.29
CA GLU A 137 16.54 6.83 -4.76
C GLU A 137 16.46 6.42 -3.28
N PHE A 138 16.72 5.15 -2.97
CA PHE A 138 16.64 4.66 -1.59
C PHE A 138 18.01 4.63 -0.89
N ARG A 139 18.60 5.81 -0.70
CA ARG A 139 19.98 5.99 -0.19
C ARG A 139 20.26 5.41 1.20
N MET A 140 19.22 5.16 1.99
CA MET A 140 19.33 4.61 3.35
C MET A 140 19.93 3.19 3.36
N LEU A 141 19.89 2.47 2.23
CA LEU A 141 20.55 1.17 2.10
C LEU A 141 22.09 1.25 2.02
N ASN A 142 22.68 2.45 1.98
CA ASN A 142 24.13 2.63 2.11
C ASN A 142 24.63 2.37 3.53
N ASP A 143 23.79 2.64 4.54
CA ASP A 143 24.14 2.39 5.92
C ASP A 143 24.05 0.88 6.23
N PRO A 144 25.13 0.24 6.73
CA PRO A 144 25.15 -1.20 6.96
C PRO A 144 24.09 -1.71 7.93
N ASP A 145 23.70 -0.93 8.94
CA ASP A 145 22.74 -1.36 9.95
C ASP A 145 21.31 -1.19 9.45
N SER A 146 21.03 -0.09 8.76
CA SER A 146 19.80 0.13 8.01
C SER A 146 19.58 -0.93 6.94
N PHE A 147 20.62 -1.29 6.19
CA PHE A 147 20.56 -2.38 5.22
C PHE A 147 20.20 -3.72 5.87
N LYS A 148 20.84 -4.09 7.00
CA LYS A 148 20.53 -5.35 7.71
C LYS A 148 19.08 -5.36 8.22
N CYS A 149 18.64 -4.26 8.82
CA CYS A 149 17.27 -4.13 9.32
C CYS A 149 16.25 -4.21 8.18
N PHE A 150 16.45 -3.51 7.06
CA PHE A 150 15.57 -3.61 5.89
C PHE A 150 15.58 -5.01 5.28
N ARG A 151 16.76 -5.62 5.14
CA ARG A 151 16.91 -7.00 4.65
C ARG A 151 16.14 -7.99 5.51
N ARG A 152 16.17 -7.84 6.83
CA ARG A 152 15.40 -8.67 7.76
C ARG A 152 13.90 -8.47 7.59
N MET A 153 13.46 -7.23 7.40
CA MET A 153 12.08 -6.90 7.12
C MET A 153 11.57 -7.57 5.83
N LEU A 154 12.33 -7.48 4.72
CA LEU A 154 11.99 -8.13 3.46
C LEU A 154 11.98 -9.66 3.57
N TRP A 155 12.93 -10.22 4.31
CA TRP A 155 12.98 -11.66 4.57
C TRP A 155 11.75 -12.14 5.34
N LEU A 156 11.41 -11.51 6.47
CA LEU A 156 10.28 -11.95 7.29
C LEU A 156 8.95 -11.86 6.53
N VAL A 157 8.72 -10.77 5.77
CA VAL A 157 7.48 -10.66 4.99
C VAL A 157 7.41 -11.71 3.88
N SER A 158 8.54 -12.07 3.26
CA SER A 158 8.57 -13.12 2.25
C SER A 158 8.25 -14.52 2.82
N VAL A 159 8.69 -14.80 4.05
CA VAL A 159 8.36 -16.03 4.77
C VAL A 159 6.87 -16.05 5.09
N HIS A 160 6.31 -14.92 5.53
CA HIS A 160 4.88 -14.79 5.77
C HIS A 160 4.05 -15.02 4.50
N PHE A 161 4.42 -14.36 3.39
CA PHE A 161 3.74 -14.51 2.10
C PHE A 161 3.81 -15.95 1.59
N THR A 162 5.00 -16.54 1.60
CA THR A 162 5.20 -17.93 1.18
C THR A 162 4.37 -18.89 2.03
N SER A 163 4.40 -18.73 3.36
CA SER A 163 3.60 -19.55 4.27
C SER A 163 2.10 -19.43 3.96
N CYS A 164 1.56 -18.21 3.78
CA CYS A 164 0.14 -18.02 3.50
C CYS A 164 -0.30 -18.58 2.15
N PHE A 165 0.53 -18.48 1.11
CA PHE A 165 0.25 -19.11 -0.19
C PHE A 165 0.37 -20.64 -0.12
N ASP A 166 1.44 -21.16 0.47
CA ASP A 166 1.70 -22.61 0.53
C ASP A 166 0.66 -23.34 1.38
N THR A 167 0.16 -22.70 2.46
CA THR A 167 -0.93 -23.22 3.31
C THR A 167 -2.32 -22.91 2.77
N ARG A 168 -2.44 -22.30 1.58
CA ARG A 168 -3.72 -21.89 0.96
C ARG A 168 -4.57 -21.01 1.87
N LYS A 169 -3.93 -20.21 2.72
CA LYS A 169 -4.61 -19.18 3.49
C LYS A 169 -5.12 -18.09 2.55
N TRP A 170 -4.28 -17.66 1.60
CA TRP A 170 -4.67 -16.73 0.56
C TRP A 170 -5.07 -17.47 -0.70
N THR A 171 -6.37 -17.50 -0.97
CA THR A 171 -7.00 -18.21 -2.09
C THR A 171 -7.89 -17.27 -2.89
N ASN A 172 -8.15 -17.67 -4.13
CA ASN A 172 -9.12 -17.00 -5.00
C ASN A 172 -10.55 -17.39 -4.68
N ASP A 173 -11.47 -16.48 -4.98
CA ASP A 173 -12.89 -16.76 -5.11
C ASP A 173 -13.21 -17.36 -6.50
N GLU A 174 -14.49 -17.61 -6.74
CA GLU A 174 -15.00 -18.17 -8.01
C GLU A 174 -14.70 -17.28 -9.23
N ASN A 175 -14.48 -15.98 -9.01
CA ASN A 175 -14.13 -15.03 -10.07
C ASN A 175 -12.62 -14.93 -10.30
N GLY A 176 -11.82 -15.68 -9.56
CA GLY A 176 -10.36 -15.64 -9.64
C GLY A 176 -9.72 -14.49 -8.87
N LEU A 177 -10.47 -13.81 -7.98
CA LEU A 177 -9.96 -12.72 -7.14
C LEU A 177 -9.49 -13.26 -5.80
N TYR A 178 -8.25 -12.95 -5.44
CA TYR A 178 -7.64 -13.44 -4.20
C TYR A 178 -8.10 -12.65 -2.99
N ASN A 179 -8.15 -13.31 -1.82
CA ASN A 179 -8.46 -12.69 -0.53
C ASN A 179 -9.79 -11.93 -0.50
N ARG A 180 -10.81 -12.49 -1.15
CA ARG A 180 -12.18 -11.94 -1.19
C ARG A 180 -13.16 -12.70 -0.32
N HIS A 181 -12.73 -13.68 0.46
CA HIS A 181 -13.56 -14.33 1.48
C HIS A 181 -13.92 -13.36 2.61
N ASP A 182 -15.05 -13.58 3.28
CA ASP A 182 -15.62 -12.66 4.27
C ASP A 182 -14.63 -12.31 5.40
N VAL A 183 -13.82 -13.27 5.82
CA VAL A 183 -12.78 -13.06 6.84
C VAL A 183 -11.77 -12.01 6.38
N PHE A 184 -11.28 -12.09 5.13
CA PHE A 184 -10.30 -11.14 4.60
C PHE A 184 -10.92 -9.77 4.30
N ARG A 185 -12.17 -9.73 3.85
CA ARG A 185 -12.93 -8.48 3.70
C ARG A 185 -13.10 -7.78 5.05
N SER A 186 -13.43 -8.55 6.09
CA SER A 186 -13.51 -8.05 7.47
C SER A 186 -12.17 -7.53 7.96
N ASP A 187 -11.07 -8.29 7.77
CA ASP A 187 -9.72 -7.88 8.14
C ASP A 187 -9.34 -6.55 7.47
N LEU A 188 -9.57 -6.42 6.17
CA LEU A 188 -9.30 -5.18 5.41
C LEU A 188 -10.17 -4.02 5.87
N THR A 189 -11.43 -4.29 6.23
CA THR A 189 -12.35 -3.28 6.78
C THR A 189 -11.84 -2.75 8.11
N GLN A 190 -11.29 -3.60 8.97
CA GLN A 190 -10.70 -3.18 10.25
C GLN A 190 -9.47 -2.30 10.04
N LEU A 191 -8.57 -2.67 9.13
CA LEU A 191 -7.40 -1.86 8.75
C LEU A 191 -7.84 -0.48 8.23
N SER A 192 -8.84 -0.45 7.34
CA SER A 192 -9.40 0.79 6.79
C SER A 192 -10.07 1.64 7.86
N ARG A 193 -10.79 1.01 8.81
CA ARG A 193 -11.41 1.69 9.94
C ARG A 193 -10.36 2.33 10.86
N LEU A 194 -9.30 1.61 11.21
CA LEU A 194 -8.20 2.14 12.02
C LEU A 194 -7.61 3.39 11.36
N HIS A 195 -7.29 3.31 10.07
CA HIS A 195 -6.81 4.44 9.29
C HIS A 195 -7.75 5.64 9.37
N ASN A 196 -9.04 5.44 9.04
CA ASN A 196 -10.00 6.53 8.96
C ASN A 196 -10.22 7.22 10.31
N ILE A 197 -10.31 6.46 11.40
CA ILE A 197 -10.45 7.03 12.75
C ILE A 197 -9.22 7.90 13.11
N LEU A 198 -8.01 7.42 12.80
CA LEU A 198 -6.79 8.17 13.07
C LEU A 198 -6.63 9.40 12.16
N PHE A 199 -7.04 9.29 10.90
CA PHE A 199 -7.06 10.41 9.96
C PHE A 199 -8.04 11.49 10.44
N ASP A 200 -9.23 11.11 10.88
CA ASP A 200 -10.20 12.04 11.46
C ASP A 200 -9.65 12.69 12.73
N ALA A 201 -8.94 11.93 13.58
CA ALA A 201 -8.29 12.48 14.77
C ALA A 201 -7.23 13.54 14.38
N ILE A 202 -6.42 13.28 13.36
CA ILE A 202 -5.46 14.26 12.80
C ILE A 202 -6.18 15.54 12.33
N ASN A 203 -7.29 15.38 11.59
CA ASN A 203 -8.06 16.53 11.10
C ASN A 203 -8.62 17.37 12.25
N GLN A 204 -9.16 16.72 13.30
CA GLN A 204 -9.64 17.42 14.50
C GLN A 204 -8.50 18.14 15.23
N HIS A 205 -7.35 17.49 15.39
CA HIS A 205 -6.17 18.09 15.98
C HIS A 205 -5.72 19.37 15.24
N ASN A 206 -5.74 19.32 13.90
CA ASN A 206 -5.33 20.42 13.03
C ASN A 206 -6.31 21.60 12.99
N LYS A 207 -7.59 21.40 13.33
CA LYS A 207 -8.61 22.48 13.40
C LYS A 207 -8.36 23.49 14.53
N LYS A 208 -7.43 23.22 15.46
CA LYS A 208 -7.06 24.11 16.59
C LYS A 208 -8.23 24.57 17.48
N GLU A 209 -9.36 23.87 17.45
CA GLU A 209 -10.49 24.16 18.32
C GLU A 209 -10.14 23.85 19.77
N LYS A 210 -10.70 24.64 20.70
CA LYS A 210 -10.39 24.56 22.14
C LYS A 210 -10.92 23.28 22.81
N ASP A 211 -11.71 22.46 22.12
CA ASP A 211 -12.34 21.27 22.70
C ASP A 211 -11.66 19.97 22.21
N SER A 212 -10.57 19.59 22.87
CA SER A 212 -9.73 18.43 22.53
C SER A 212 -10.37 17.05 22.83
N LYS A 213 -11.60 17.00 23.37
CA LYS A 213 -12.22 15.74 23.82
C LYS A 213 -12.55 14.79 22.67
N ARG A 214 -12.99 15.31 21.52
CA ARG A 214 -13.34 14.49 20.34
C ARG A 214 -12.10 13.83 19.73
N GLU A 215 -11.02 14.60 19.58
CA GLU A 215 -9.71 14.14 19.12
C GLU A 215 -9.22 12.93 19.95
N TRP A 216 -9.13 13.07 21.27
CA TRP A 216 -8.66 11.99 22.14
C TRP A 216 -9.61 10.79 22.22
N THR A 217 -10.91 11.02 22.04
CA THR A 217 -11.90 9.92 21.93
C THR A 217 -11.61 9.06 20.69
N LEU A 218 -11.38 9.69 19.53
CA LEU A 218 -11.03 8.97 18.30
C LEU A 218 -9.72 8.18 18.47
N ILE A 219 -8.69 8.79 19.08
CA ILE A 219 -7.43 8.09 19.36
C ILE A 219 -7.64 6.87 20.25
N ARG A 220 -8.44 6.99 21.32
CA ARG A 220 -8.76 5.85 22.20
C ARG A 220 -9.50 4.75 21.46
N ASP A 221 -10.49 5.09 20.65
CA ASP A 221 -11.28 4.12 19.88
C ASP A 221 -10.39 3.38 18.85
N ALA A 222 -9.45 4.09 18.21
CA ALA A 222 -8.44 3.47 17.35
C ALA A 222 -7.57 2.47 18.13
N PHE A 223 -7.09 2.87 19.32
CA PHE A 223 -6.24 2.03 20.17
C PHE A 223 -6.96 0.76 20.67
N TRP A 224 -8.27 0.85 20.93
CA TRP A 224 -9.09 -0.31 21.29
C TRP A 224 -9.23 -1.32 20.16
N SER A 225 -9.09 -0.91 18.89
CA SER A 225 -9.18 -1.83 17.75
C SER A 225 -7.88 -2.58 17.43
N LEU A 226 -6.76 -2.23 18.07
CA LEU A 226 -5.44 -2.76 17.70
C LEU A 226 -5.28 -4.27 17.90
N ASP A 227 -6.05 -4.89 18.81
CA ASP A 227 -5.98 -6.33 19.01
C ASP A 227 -6.45 -7.10 17.76
N GLN A 228 -7.53 -6.61 17.12
CA GLN A 228 -8.05 -7.17 15.89
C GLN A 228 -7.05 -6.97 14.75
N ILE A 229 -6.45 -5.78 14.68
CA ILE A 229 -5.42 -5.42 13.68
C ILE A 229 -4.25 -6.39 13.72
N VAL A 230 -3.74 -6.74 14.92
CA VAL A 230 -2.66 -7.73 15.08
C VAL A 230 -3.08 -9.14 14.64
N LYS A 231 -4.33 -9.53 14.90
CA LYS A 231 -4.86 -10.86 14.56
C LYS A 231 -5.11 -11.04 13.06
N THR A 232 -5.32 -9.96 12.30
CA THR A 232 -5.57 -10.02 10.86
C THR A 232 -4.49 -10.81 10.12
N ASN A 233 -4.89 -11.55 9.09
CA ASN A 233 -3.96 -12.30 8.22
C ASN A 233 -3.97 -11.76 6.79
N HIS A 234 -4.41 -10.53 6.62
CA HIS A 234 -4.49 -9.89 5.32
C HIS A 234 -3.09 -9.57 4.79
N HIS A 235 -2.83 -9.79 3.49
CA HIS A 235 -1.54 -9.48 2.87
C HIS A 235 -1.15 -7.99 2.93
N ARG A 236 -2.14 -7.12 3.18
CA ARG A 236 -1.98 -5.67 3.39
C ARG A 236 -1.68 -5.25 4.81
N GLN A 237 -1.78 -6.14 5.80
CA GLN A 237 -1.66 -5.78 7.22
C GLN A 237 -0.41 -4.92 7.51
N LEU A 238 0.77 -5.40 7.15
CA LEU A 238 2.03 -4.71 7.47
C LEU A 238 2.27 -3.45 6.62
N PRO A 239 2.07 -3.46 5.29
CA PRO A 239 2.12 -2.22 4.51
C PRO A 239 1.17 -1.14 5.02
N ASP A 240 -0.06 -1.50 5.41
CA ASP A 240 -1.05 -0.53 5.87
C ASP A 240 -0.73 -0.01 7.30
N ILE A 241 -0.19 -0.87 8.20
CA ILE A 241 0.34 -0.41 9.50
C ILE A 241 1.45 0.64 9.30
N LEU A 242 2.41 0.39 8.39
CA LEU A 242 3.44 1.37 8.05
C LEU A 242 2.85 2.66 7.48
N GLY A 243 1.84 2.55 6.62
CA GLY A 243 1.12 3.70 6.06
C GLY A 243 0.48 4.56 7.15
N ILE A 244 -0.16 3.93 8.14
CA ILE A 244 -0.78 4.60 9.29
C ILE A 244 0.27 5.32 10.15
N ILE A 245 1.38 4.65 10.46
CA ILE A 245 2.48 5.24 11.23
C ILE A 245 3.04 6.46 10.48
N HIS A 246 3.27 6.33 9.17
CA HIS A 246 3.75 7.43 8.34
C HIS A 246 2.76 8.60 8.30
N MET A 247 1.46 8.32 8.14
CA MET A 247 0.40 9.32 8.18
C MET A 247 0.37 10.07 9.51
N LEU A 248 0.39 9.35 10.64
CA LEU A 248 0.45 9.95 11.96
C LEU A 248 1.68 10.83 12.12
N LYS A 249 2.85 10.36 11.67
CA LYS A 249 4.09 11.13 11.75
C LYS A 249 4.02 12.45 10.97
N LYS A 250 3.44 12.45 9.77
CA LYS A 250 3.31 13.66 8.95
C LYS A 250 2.21 14.59 9.47
N GLY A 251 1.03 14.03 9.74
CA GLY A 251 -0.18 14.79 10.02
C GLY A 251 -0.32 15.24 11.48
N TRP A 252 0.32 14.54 12.42
CA TRP A 252 0.22 14.84 13.84
C TRP A 252 1.45 15.58 14.35
N GLN A 253 1.38 16.91 14.36
CA GLN A 253 2.41 17.76 14.97
C GLN A 253 2.05 18.04 16.43
N PRO A 254 2.83 17.57 17.43
CA PRO A 254 2.58 17.88 18.83
C PRO A 254 2.48 19.39 19.07
N ARG A 255 1.51 19.82 19.90
CA ARG A 255 1.32 21.26 20.22
C ARG A 255 2.44 21.82 21.11
N GLU A 256 3.16 20.93 21.80
CA GLU A 256 4.27 21.24 22.69
C GLU A 256 5.47 20.35 22.33
N HIS A 257 6.65 20.65 22.87
CA HIS A 257 7.78 19.75 22.75
C HIS A 257 7.52 18.48 23.55
N VAL A 258 7.11 17.43 22.83
CA VAL A 258 6.79 16.12 23.38
C VAL A 258 7.93 15.15 23.08
N SER A 259 8.28 14.31 24.05
CA SER A 259 9.29 13.26 23.87
C SER A 259 8.85 12.28 22.78
N LEU A 260 9.79 11.62 22.09
CA LEU A 260 9.46 10.61 21.06
C LEU A 260 8.50 9.54 21.60
N HIS A 261 8.73 9.08 22.84
CA HIS A 261 7.93 8.06 23.50
C HIS A 261 6.48 8.48 23.79
N ASP A 262 6.23 9.79 23.81
CA ASP A 262 4.91 10.34 24.06
C ASP A 262 4.11 10.61 22.77
N THR A 263 4.72 10.43 21.60
CA THR A 263 4.04 10.58 20.32
C THR A 263 3.06 9.42 20.04
N ILE A 264 1.96 9.72 19.34
CA ILE A 264 0.90 8.72 19.06
C ILE A 264 1.43 7.57 18.20
N HIS A 265 2.25 7.86 17.19
CA HIS A 265 2.81 6.82 16.31
C HIS A 265 3.73 5.86 17.09
N PHE A 266 4.51 6.35 18.05
CA PHE A 266 5.33 5.50 18.91
C PHE A 266 4.47 4.62 19.83
N LYS A 267 3.46 5.21 20.50
CA LYS A 267 2.53 4.47 21.38
C LYS A 267 1.76 3.39 20.62
N LEU A 268 1.34 3.68 19.38
CA LEU A 268 0.69 2.71 18.50
C LEU A 268 1.61 1.51 18.24
N CYS A 269 2.87 1.73 17.90
CA CYS A 269 3.83 0.64 17.68
C CYS A 269 4.17 -0.15 18.94
N GLN A 270 4.29 0.54 20.07
CA GLN A 270 4.51 -0.12 21.36
C GLN A 270 3.35 -1.06 21.70
N GLN A 271 2.11 -0.60 21.55
CA GLN A 271 0.93 -1.40 21.83
C GLN A 271 0.75 -2.55 20.83
N LEU A 272 0.98 -2.30 19.53
CA LEU A 272 1.00 -3.37 18.52
C LEU A 272 2.02 -4.46 18.89
N ASN A 273 3.22 -4.09 19.33
CA ASN A 273 4.23 -5.06 19.76
C ASN A 273 3.78 -5.87 20.98
N SER A 274 3.27 -5.22 22.02
CA SER A 274 2.75 -5.92 23.21
C SER A 274 1.61 -6.88 22.86
N LEU A 275 0.69 -6.48 21.97
CA LEU A 275 -0.41 -7.33 21.52
C LEU A 275 0.08 -8.47 20.62
N ALA A 276 1.11 -8.24 19.79
CA ALA A 276 1.73 -9.29 18.99
C ALA A 276 2.40 -10.36 19.85
N GLU A 277 2.99 -9.98 20.98
CA GLU A 277 3.56 -10.94 21.94
C GLU A 277 2.49 -11.83 22.60
N VAL A 278 1.28 -11.29 22.78
CA VAL A 278 0.14 -12.00 23.38
C VAL A 278 -0.59 -12.89 22.37
N TYR A 279 -0.84 -12.41 21.15
CA TYR A 279 -1.74 -13.08 20.20
C TYR A 279 -1.05 -13.89 19.12
N LEU A 280 0.25 -13.65 18.85
CA LEU A 280 0.97 -14.34 17.78
C LEU A 280 1.97 -15.35 18.35
N GLU A 281 2.05 -16.50 17.69
CA GLU A 281 3.03 -17.55 18.03
C GLU A 281 4.47 -16.99 17.95
N GLY A 282 5.37 -17.55 18.77
CA GLY A 282 6.75 -17.05 18.87
C GLY A 282 7.54 -17.13 17.55
N ASN A 283 7.19 -18.06 16.67
CA ASN A 283 7.77 -18.23 15.34
C ASN A 283 6.98 -17.55 14.22
N ASP A 284 5.87 -16.87 14.51
CA ASP A 284 5.11 -16.14 13.51
C ASP A 284 5.96 -14.95 12.98
N PRO A 285 6.23 -14.88 11.66
CA PRO A 285 7.03 -13.80 11.09
C PRO A 285 6.44 -12.40 11.34
N ARG A 286 5.11 -12.28 11.49
CA ARG A 286 4.44 -11.01 11.79
C ARG A 286 4.83 -10.47 13.17
N ARG A 287 4.97 -11.35 14.16
CA ARG A 287 5.42 -10.96 15.51
C ARG A 287 6.80 -10.31 15.46
N LYS A 288 7.73 -10.93 14.74
CA LYS A 288 9.09 -10.40 14.54
C LYS A 288 9.10 -9.11 13.74
N LEU A 289 8.25 -8.99 12.72
CA LEU A 289 8.10 -7.76 11.93
C LEU A 289 7.60 -6.61 12.78
N ILE A 290 6.56 -6.79 13.58
CA ILE A 290 6.02 -5.75 14.48
C ILE A 290 7.07 -5.32 15.51
N ALA A 291 7.81 -6.28 16.08
CA ALA A 291 8.92 -5.97 17.00
C ALA A 291 10.04 -5.17 16.31
N LEU A 292 10.37 -5.52 15.07
CA LEU A 292 11.34 -4.79 14.27
C LEU A 292 10.86 -3.36 13.98
N LEU A 293 9.58 -3.17 13.63
CA LEU A 293 9.00 -1.84 13.41
C LEU A 293 9.13 -0.94 14.63
N LYS A 294 8.83 -1.45 15.83
CA LYS A 294 9.01 -0.70 17.08
C LYS A 294 10.46 -0.24 17.23
N ARG A 295 11.42 -1.16 17.09
CA ARG A 295 12.85 -0.84 17.20
C ARG A 295 13.29 0.20 16.17
N MET A 296 12.85 0.07 14.93
CA MET A 296 13.21 1.01 13.87
C MET A 296 12.75 2.43 14.20
N LEU A 297 11.57 2.60 14.82
CA LEU A 297 11.08 3.92 15.21
C LEU A 297 11.80 4.52 16.42
N GLU A 298 12.44 3.70 17.25
CA GLU A 298 13.33 4.17 18.34
C GLU A 298 14.61 4.79 17.76
N GLU A 299 15.03 4.37 16.56
CA GLU A 299 16.19 4.89 15.85
C GLU A 299 15.78 6.15 15.03
N GLN A 300 16.48 7.28 15.20
CA GLN A 300 16.07 8.57 14.60
C GLN A 300 16.08 8.55 13.06
N GLU A 301 17.03 7.85 12.45
CA GLU A 301 17.26 7.82 10.99
C GLU A 301 16.10 7.15 10.22
N TRP A 302 15.85 5.86 10.47
CA TRP A 302 14.57 5.42 11.03
C TRP A 302 13.37 6.30 10.76
N ASN A 303 13.04 7.00 11.82
CA ASN A 303 11.85 7.81 11.88
C ASN A 303 11.83 8.80 10.72
N GLU A 304 12.93 9.51 10.44
CA GLU A 304 13.05 10.52 9.37
C GLU A 304 12.79 9.98 7.96
N LYS A 305 13.23 8.76 7.63
CA LYS A 305 13.13 8.17 6.28
C LYS A 305 11.97 7.20 6.08
N LEU A 306 11.05 7.13 7.03
CA LEU A 306 9.93 6.17 7.04
C LEU A 306 9.11 6.13 5.73
N GLY A 307 8.94 7.25 5.03
CA GLY A 307 8.25 7.30 3.74
C GLY A 307 8.90 6.41 2.67
N TYR A 308 10.20 6.57 2.44
CA TYR A 308 10.96 5.74 1.51
C TYR A 308 10.93 4.25 1.88
N VAL A 309 10.97 3.95 3.18
CA VAL A 309 10.89 2.59 3.72
C VAL A 309 9.53 1.96 3.41
N LEU A 310 8.45 2.68 3.70
CA LEU A 310 7.08 2.28 3.40
C LEU A 310 6.93 1.96 1.91
N HIS A 311 7.37 2.86 1.03
CA HIS A 311 7.20 2.67 -0.40
C HIS A 311 8.03 1.51 -0.95
N ALA A 312 9.30 1.38 -0.55
CA ALA A 312 10.15 0.26 -0.98
C ALA A 312 9.60 -1.09 -0.46
N PHE A 313 9.07 -1.11 0.77
CA PHE A 313 8.46 -2.30 1.35
C PHE A 313 7.15 -2.68 0.65
N ASP A 314 6.26 -1.72 0.37
CA ASP A 314 4.99 -1.95 -0.35
C ASP A 314 5.26 -2.46 -1.78
N THR A 315 6.21 -1.87 -2.49
CA THR A 315 6.68 -2.33 -3.81
C THR A 315 7.19 -3.77 -3.77
N TYR A 316 8.01 -4.13 -2.78
CA TYR A 316 8.45 -5.51 -2.64
C TYR A 316 7.29 -6.48 -2.33
N CYS A 317 6.37 -6.09 -1.44
CA CYS A 317 5.19 -6.91 -1.12
C CYS A 317 4.29 -7.12 -2.35
N ARG A 318 4.10 -6.08 -3.16
CA ARG A 318 3.39 -6.14 -4.43
C ARG A 318 4.09 -7.11 -5.38
N ARG A 319 5.41 -7.01 -5.49
CA ARG A 319 6.16 -7.93 -6.36
C ARG A 319 6.01 -9.38 -5.94
N LEU A 320 6.15 -9.69 -4.65
CA LEU A 320 5.92 -11.04 -4.11
C LEU A 320 4.52 -11.57 -4.44
N TRP A 321 3.52 -10.69 -4.40
CA TRP A 321 2.15 -11.03 -4.75
C TRP A 321 2.00 -11.34 -6.25
N MET A 322 2.50 -10.43 -7.10
CA MET A 322 2.39 -10.57 -8.56
C MET A 322 3.13 -11.81 -9.08
N ASP A 323 4.31 -12.11 -8.55
CA ASP A 323 5.09 -13.30 -8.93
C ASP A 323 4.37 -14.62 -8.60
N ARG A 324 3.52 -14.63 -7.57
CA ARG A 324 2.71 -15.81 -7.21
C ARG A 324 1.45 -15.94 -8.06
N LEU A 325 0.87 -14.81 -8.50
CA LEU A 325 -0.44 -14.78 -9.15
C LEU A 325 -0.41 -14.61 -10.68
N GLY A 326 0.78 -14.57 -11.30
CA GLY A 326 1.12 -14.08 -12.65
C GLY A 326 0.40 -14.64 -13.89
N ARG A 327 -0.82 -15.16 -13.79
CA ARG A 327 -1.66 -15.56 -14.93
C ARG A 327 -2.67 -14.50 -15.36
N ASN A 328 -3.13 -13.64 -14.45
CA ASN A 328 -4.05 -12.54 -14.77
C ASN A 328 -3.63 -11.26 -14.05
N ASP A 329 -3.02 -10.36 -14.80
CA ASP A 329 -2.41 -9.14 -14.30
C ASP A 329 -3.44 -8.16 -13.69
N ILE A 330 -4.64 -8.04 -14.28
CA ILE A 330 -5.73 -7.20 -13.77
C ILE A 330 -6.25 -7.73 -12.43
N LYS A 331 -6.55 -9.04 -12.36
CA LYS A 331 -7.06 -9.68 -11.15
C LYS A 331 -6.02 -9.66 -10.04
N ALA A 332 -4.75 -9.93 -10.36
CA ALA A 332 -3.66 -9.88 -9.39
C ALA A 332 -3.46 -8.46 -8.86
N TYR A 333 -3.46 -7.46 -9.73
CA TYR A 333 -3.33 -6.05 -9.37
C TYR A 333 -4.48 -5.58 -8.47
N TYR A 334 -5.73 -5.88 -8.86
CA TYR A 334 -6.89 -5.56 -8.00
C TYR A 334 -6.81 -6.31 -6.67
N SER A 335 -6.53 -7.62 -6.69
CA SER A 335 -6.50 -8.45 -5.48
C SER A 335 -5.38 -8.04 -4.51
N TYR A 336 -4.31 -7.41 -5.00
CA TYR A 336 -3.34 -6.78 -4.12
C TYR A 336 -3.91 -5.51 -3.50
N ASN A 337 -4.44 -4.60 -4.34
CA ASN A 337 -4.74 -3.24 -3.91
C ASN A 337 -6.05 -3.12 -3.13
N GLN A 338 -7.12 -3.85 -3.50
CA GLN A 338 -8.46 -4.09 -2.90
C GLN A 338 -9.24 -2.94 -2.23
N ALA A 339 -8.58 -1.97 -1.61
CA ALA A 339 -9.13 -0.74 -1.08
C ALA A 339 -8.20 0.42 -1.43
N SER A 340 -8.77 1.55 -1.81
CA SER A 340 -8.07 2.82 -1.93
C SER A 340 -7.73 3.34 -0.53
N PHE A 341 -6.78 2.69 0.13
CA PHE A 341 -6.12 3.24 1.30
C PHE A 341 -5.42 4.54 0.86
N PRO A 342 -5.64 5.70 1.51
CA PRO A 342 -4.94 6.92 1.15
C PRO A 342 -3.44 6.74 1.37
N ARG A 343 -2.71 6.59 0.26
CA ARG A 343 -1.25 6.52 0.27
C ARG A 343 -0.74 7.93 -0.04
N SER A 344 0.33 8.34 0.64
CA SER A 344 0.72 9.75 0.70
C SER A 344 0.81 10.36 -0.71
N GLU A 345 -0.01 11.38 -0.98
CA GLU A 345 -0.13 12.02 -2.31
C GLU A 345 1.17 12.67 -2.80
N SER A 346 2.14 12.84 -1.89
CA SER A 346 3.40 13.55 -2.12
C SER A 346 4.60 12.62 -2.37
N GLU A 347 4.45 11.31 -2.21
CA GLU A 347 5.58 10.38 -2.34
C GLU A 347 5.40 9.40 -3.50
N PRO A 348 6.46 9.16 -4.30
CA PRO A 348 6.42 8.26 -5.43
C PRO A 348 6.20 6.81 -4.97
N GLY A 349 5.18 6.15 -5.52
CA GLY A 349 4.90 4.74 -5.28
C GLY A 349 4.20 4.08 -6.46
N GLU A 350 4.19 2.74 -6.50
CA GLU A 350 3.66 1.96 -7.62
C GLU A 350 2.14 1.74 -7.55
N PHE A 351 1.44 2.49 -6.70
CA PHE A 351 -0.01 2.34 -6.56
C PHE A 351 -0.77 2.62 -7.86
N TYR A 352 -0.27 3.53 -8.71
CA TYR A 352 -0.86 3.84 -10.00
C TYR A 352 -0.05 3.27 -11.18
N GLU A 353 0.83 2.28 -10.96
CA GLU A 353 1.73 1.73 -12.00
C GLU A 353 1.00 1.32 -13.30
N LYS A 354 -0.27 0.88 -13.19
CA LYS A 354 -1.10 0.49 -14.33
C LYS A 354 -1.48 1.65 -15.23
N PHE A 355 -1.54 2.87 -14.71
CA PHE A 355 -1.99 4.07 -15.40
C PHE A 355 -0.88 5.10 -15.61
N GLN A 356 0.19 5.00 -14.81
CA GLN A 356 1.29 5.95 -14.82
C GLN A 356 1.93 6.08 -16.20
N GLY A 357 2.06 7.33 -16.67
CA GLY A 357 2.66 7.66 -17.96
C GLY A 357 1.80 7.33 -19.19
N LYS A 358 0.62 6.73 -19.02
CA LYS A 358 -0.26 6.35 -20.12
C LYS A 358 -1.09 7.52 -20.64
N GLN A 359 -1.33 7.53 -21.94
CA GLN A 359 -2.28 8.46 -22.57
C GLN A 359 -3.73 8.04 -22.28
N LEU A 360 -4.67 8.98 -22.46
CA LEU A 360 -6.09 8.74 -22.20
C LEU A 360 -6.64 7.51 -22.97
N SER A 361 -6.26 7.35 -24.24
CA SER A 361 -6.69 6.20 -25.06
C SER A 361 -6.21 4.86 -24.50
N GLU A 362 -4.98 4.80 -23.99
CA GLU A 362 -4.42 3.60 -23.36
C GLU A 362 -5.11 3.29 -22.03
N ILE A 363 -5.41 4.32 -21.23
CA ILE A 363 -6.16 4.17 -19.97
C ILE A 363 -7.56 3.62 -20.26
N LEU A 364 -8.29 4.20 -21.22
CA LEU A 364 -9.64 3.73 -21.59
C LEU A 364 -9.64 2.30 -22.13
N ARG A 365 -8.63 1.93 -22.93
CA ARG A 365 -8.47 0.55 -23.40
C ARG A 365 -8.31 -0.42 -22.22
N LEU A 366 -7.40 -0.12 -21.30
CA LEU A 366 -7.19 -0.95 -20.10
C LEU A 366 -8.47 -1.07 -19.26
N LEU A 367 -9.19 0.04 -19.06
CA LEU A 367 -10.45 0.04 -18.31
C LEU A 367 -11.56 -0.77 -19.00
N THR A 368 -11.54 -0.85 -20.33
CA THR A 368 -12.45 -1.72 -21.10
C THR A 368 -12.07 -3.19 -20.94
N GLU A 369 -10.78 -3.52 -20.89
CA GLU A 369 -10.31 -4.88 -20.56
C GLU A 369 -10.74 -5.29 -19.14
N VAL A 370 -10.64 -4.36 -18.18
CA VAL A 370 -11.14 -4.56 -16.81
C VAL A 370 -12.63 -4.91 -16.79
N ASP A 371 -13.44 -4.19 -17.56
CA ASP A 371 -14.88 -4.45 -17.68
C ASP A 371 -15.16 -5.89 -18.16
N GLY A 372 -14.38 -6.39 -19.12
CA GLY A 372 -14.50 -7.75 -19.64
C GLY A 372 -14.05 -8.83 -18.65
N GLU A 373 -12.99 -8.58 -17.90
CA GLU A 373 -12.37 -9.54 -16.97
C GLU A 373 -13.08 -9.67 -15.63
N LEU A 374 -13.68 -8.58 -15.14
CA LEU A 374 -14.28 -8.48 -13.80
C LEU A 374 -15.79 -8.24 -13.81
N GLY A 375 -16.38 -7.97 -14.98
CA GLY A 375 -17.80 -7.63 -15.12
C GLY A 375 -18.09 -6.15 -14.87
N ARG A 376 -18.91 -5.55 -15.73
CA ARG A 376 -19.12 -4.08 -15.80
C ARG A 376 -19.69 -3.43 -14.54
N TYR A 377 -20.48 -4.17 -13.76
CA TYR A 377 -21.16 -3.68 -12.56
C TYR A 377 -20.54 -4.20 -11.26
N SER A 378 -19.42 -4.92 -11.34
CA SER A 378 -18.77 -5.45 -10.15
C SER A 378 -18.01 -4.36 -9.41
N HIS A 379 -18.01 -4.43 -8.08
CA HIS A 379 -17.22 -3.53 -7.24
C HIS A 379 -15.72 -3.50 -7.61
N PRO A 380 -15.05 -4.65 -7.90
CA PRO A 380 -13.69 -4.65 -8.41
C PRO A 380 -13.45 -3.77 -9.64
N THR A 381 -14.37 -3.79 -10.59
CA THR A 381 -14.34 -2.93 -11.78
C THR A 381 -14.39 -1.47 -11.36
N PHE A 382 -15.38 -1.06 -10.57
CA PHE A 382 -15.49 0.31 -10.10
C PHE A 382 -14.25 0.79 -9.35
N CYS A 383 -13.65 -0.06 -8.51
CA CYS A 383 -12.39 0.27 -7.83
C CYS A 383 -11.25 0.58 -8.79
N LEU A 384 -11.05 -0.20 -9.85
CA LEU A 384 -10.00 0.04 -10.83
C LEU A 384 -10.25 1.28 -11.67
N TRP A 385 -11.50 1.51 -12.08
CA TRP A 385 -11.91 2.75 -12.73
C TRP A 385 -11.66 3.97 -11.82
N HIS A 386 -12.05 3.91 -10.54
CA HIS A 386 -11.80 4.99 -9.59
C HIS A 386 -10.32 5.17 -9.28
N THR A 387 -9.51 4.12 -9.35
CA THR A 387 -8.05 4.20 -9.19
C THR A 387 -7.43 4.98 -10.36
N ALA A 388 -7.88 4.73 -11.60
CA ALA A 388 -7.49 5.54 -12.75
C ALA A 388 -7.89 7.00 -12.60
N LEU A 389 -9.10 7.27 -12.08
CA LEU A 389 -9.55 8.63 -11.81
C LEU A 389 -8.65 9.32 -10.77
N SER A 390 -8.37 8.67 -9.64
CA SER A 390 -7.48 9.20 -8.61
C SER A 390 -6.10 9.54 -9.16
N TYR A 391 -5.54 8.69 -10.02
CA TYR A 391 -4.29 8.99 -10.74
C TYR A 391 -4.41 10.27 -11.58
N LEU A 392 -5.46 10.39 -12.40
CA LEU A 392 -5.66 11.57 -13.26
C LEU A 392 -5.86 12.86 -12.44
N PHE A 393 -6.53 12.77 -11.28
CA PHE A 393 -6.66 13.89 -10.34
C PHE A 393 -5.30 14.31 -9.76
N GLN A 394 -4.47 13.36 -9.36
CA GLN A 394 -3.13 13.62 -8.85
C GLN A 394 -2.25 14.31 -9.89
N GLU A 395 -2.30 13.85 -11.14
CA GLU A 395 -1.59 14.45 -12.28
C GLU A 395 -2.23 15.74 -12.80
N LYS A 396 -3.31 16.23 -12.16
CA LYS A 396 -4.08 17.42 -12.56
C LYS A 396 -4.61 17.33 -13.99
N ARG A 397 -4.78 16.12 -14.53
CA ARG A 397 -5.35 15.82 -15.86
C ARG A 397 -6.88 15.82 -15.78
N TYR A 398 -7.47 16.93 -15.33
CA TYR A 398 -8.91 16.99 -15.01
C TYR A 398 -9.82 16.80 -16.22
N SER A 399 -9.38 17.17 -17.42
CA SER A 399 -10.14 16.93 -18.66
C SER A 399 -10.19 15.44 -19.01
N ASP A 400 -9.08 14.72 -18.86
CA ASP A 400 -9.05 13.26 -19.04
C ASP A 400 -9.90 12.55 -17.97
N ALA A 401 -9.82 13.03 -16.72
CA ALA A 401 -10.64 12.51 -15.63
C ALA A 401 -12.15 12.69 -15.90
N GLU A 402 -12.55 13.80 -16.51
CA GLU A 402 -13.93 14.00 -16.96
C GLU A 402 -14.35 12.97 -18.01
N VAL A 403 -13.53 12.74 -19.05
CA VAL A 403 -13.85 11.76 -20.11
C VAL A 403 -14.01 10.37 -19.51
N VAL A 404 -13.08 9.92 -18.65
CA VAL A 404 -13.19 8.63 -17.97
C VAL A 404 -14.45 8.56 -17.10
N CYS A 405 -14.78 9.63 -16.36
CA CYS A 405 -16.01 9.70 -15.58
C CYS A 405 -17.27 9.65 -16.44
N GLN A 406 -17.27 10.30 -17.61
CA GLN A 406 -18.40 10.28 -18.54
C GLN A 406 -18.64 8.88 -19.11
N GLU A 407 -17.57 8.15 -19.45
CA GLU A 407 -17.71 6.75 -19.88
C GLU A 407 -18.26 5.86 -18.76
N LEU A 408 -17.78 6.06 -17.52
CA LEU A 408 -18.30 5.32 -16.37
C LEU A 408 -19.75 5.73 -16.03
N SER A 409 -20.12 7.00 -16.18
CA SER A 409 -21.46 7.48 -15.83
C SER A 409 -22.55 7.02 -16.80
N LYS A 410 -22.22 6.77 -18.08
CA LYS A 410 -23.17 6.22 -19.06
C LYS A 410 -23.85 4.94 -18.54
N ARG A 411 -23.08 4.02 -17.93
CA ARG A 411 -23.61 2.75 -17.40
C ARG A 411 -24.41 2.91 -16.10
N ILE A 412 -24.26 4.05 -15.41
CA ILE A 412 -25.02 4.41 -14.20
C ILE A 412 -26.35 5.06 -14.57
N LEU A 413 -26.32 5.99 -15.53
CA LEU A 413 -27.50 6.73 -15.99
C LEU A 413 -28.41 5.86 -16.87
N HIS A 414 -27.82 4.90 -17.58
CA HIS A 414 -28.51 3.93 -18.42
C HIS A 414 -28.07 2.52 -18.02
N PRO A 415 -28.57 1.99 -16.89
CA PRO A 415 -28.22 0.64 -16.44
C PRO A 415 -28.72 -0.41 -17.44
N GLU A 416 -27.87 -1.38 -17.75
CA GLU A 416 -28.21 -2.53 -18.59
C GLU A 416 -28.84 -3.64 -17.74
N GLY A 417 -29.97 -4.19 -18.18
CA GLY A 417 -30.66 -5.29 -17.49
C GLY A 417 -31.30 -4.89 -16.16
N ASP A 418 -31.39 -5.84 -15.22
CA ASP A 418 -32.09 -5.68 -13.94
C ASP A 418 -31.25 -5.04 -12.82
N GLN A 419 -30.24 -4.23 -13.17
CA GLN A 419 -29.35 -3.62 -12.17
C GLN A 419 -30.11 -2.60 -11.34
N THR A 420 -30.16 -2.83 -10.02
CA THR A 420 -30.76 -1.90 -9.05
C THR A 420 -29.68 -1.27 -8.18
N PHE A 421 -29.79 0.04 -7.96
CA PHE A 421 -28.90 0.80 -7.07
C PHE A 421 -29.35 0.74 -5.60
N ASP A 422 -30.12 -0.30 -5.26
CA ASP A 422 -30.50 -0.62 -3.89
C ASP A 422 -29.45 -1.51 -3.22
N ASP A 423 -28.54 -2.12 -4.00
CA ASP A 423 -27.29 -2.69 -3.48
C ASP A 423 -26.40 -1.59 -2.91
N GLY A 424 -25.98 -1.77 -1.64
CA GLY A 424 -25.20 -0.79 -0.90
C GLY A 424 -23.88 -0.42 -1.54
N GLN A 425 -23.21 -1.38 -2.19
CA GLN A 425 -21.89 -1.18 -2.78
C GLN A 425 -21.99 -0.51 -4.14
N LEU A 426 -22.88 -1.00 -5.02
CA LEU A 426 -23.11 -0.40 -6.32
C LEU A 426 -23.67 1.02 -6.19
N ASN A 427 -24.53 1.29 -5.21
CA ASN A 427 -24.99 2.62 -4.86
C ASN A 427 -23.81 3.55 -4.51
N PHE A 428 -22.92 3.11 -3.63
CA PHE A 428 -21.74 3.87 -3.23
C PHE A 428 -20.81 4.14 -4.41
N ASP A 429 -20.50 3.12 -5.21
CA ASP A 429 -19.61 3.23 -6.36
C ASP A 429 -20.18 4.15 -7.45
N SER A 430 -21.50 4.11 -7.64
CA SER A 430 -22.21 4.99 -8.57
C SER A 430 -22.20 6.44 -8.10
N ALA A 431 -22.52 6.66 -6.82
CA ALA A 431 -22.49 7.99 -6.23
C ALA A 431 -21.07 8.60 -6.27
N LYS A 432 -20.05 7.80 -5.97
CA LYS A 432 -18.63 8.20 -6.05
C LYS A 432 -18.23 8.57 -7.48
N THR A 433 -18.70 7.84 -8.48
CA THR A 433 -18.46 8.17 -9.90
C THR A 433 -19.02 9.56 -10.25
N MET A 434 -20.28 9.82 -9.90
CA MET A 434 -20.91 11.11 -10.18
C MET A 434 -20.24 12.26 -9.40
N TYR A 435 -19.80 11.99 -8.17
CA TYR A 435 -19.01 12.92 -7.39
C TYR A 435 -17.65 13.25 -8.06
N SER A 436 -16.95 12.24 -8.57
CA SER A 436 -15.70 12.44 -9.32
C SER A 436 -15.92 13.22 -10.62
N LEU A 437 -17.03 12.99 -11.33
CA LEU A 437 -17.40 13.77 -12.51
C LEU A 437 -17.61 15.25 -12.18
N GLY A 438 -18.42 15.54 -11.17
CA GLY A 438 -18.64 16.93 -10.73
C GLY A 438 -17.35 17.59 -10.23
N SER A 439 -16.50 16.82 -9.53
CA SER A 439 -15.22 17.32 -9.02
C SER A 439 -14.23 17.67 -10.13
N SER A 440 -14.15 16.88 -11.20
CA SER A 440 -13.26 17.16 -12.34
C SER A 440 -13.73 18.38 -13.12
N GLN A 441 -15.04 18.52 -13.32
CA GLN A 441 -15.65 19.69 -13.96
C GLN A 441 -15.40 20.96 -13.15
N ARG A 442 -15.59 20.92 -11.82
CA ARG A 442 -15.28 22.06 -10.95
C ARG A 442 -13.80 22.46 -11.00
N ALA A 443 -12.88 21.49 -11.03
CA ALA A 443 -11.45 21.77 -11.15
C ALA A 443 -11.10 22.45 -12.49
N GLN A 444 -11.71 21.98 -13.58
CA GLN A 444 -11.58 22.63 -14.89
C GLN A 444 -12.18 24.03 -14.90
N ALA A 445 -13.34 24.23 -14.27
CA ALA A 445 -13.98 25.54 -14.17
C ALA A 445 -13.09 26.57 -13.46
N LYS A 446 -12.49 26.18 -12.32
CA LYS A 446 -11.51 27.02 -11.61
C LYS A 446 -10.36 27.45 -12.52
N ARG A 447 -9.84 26.53 -13.33
CA ARG A 447 -8.78 26.84 -14.31
C ARG A 447 -9.28 27.82 -15.38
N LEU A 448 -10.45 27.60 -15.97
CA LEU A 448 -11.04 28.46 -17.00
C LEU A 448 -11.26 29.89 -16.48
N ILE A 449 -11.85 30.03 -15.30
CA ILE A 449 -12.05 31.31 -14.64
C ILE A 449 -10.71 32.01 -14.39
N SER A 450 -9.69 31.27 -13.92
CA SER A 450 -8.36 31.85 -13.65
C SER A 450 -7.65 32.40 -14.89
N ILE A 451 -8.00 31.91 -16.09
CA ILE A 451 -7.46 32.40 -17.37
C ILE A 451 -8.42 33.38 -18.07
N GLY A 452 -9.41 33.92 -17.37
CA GLY A 452 -10.34 34.94 -17.87
C GLY A 452 -11.53 34.41 -18.67
N ARG A 453 -11.70 33.09 -18.82
CA ARG A 453 -12.83 32.46 -19.51
C ARG A 453 -14.00 32.21 -18.55
N LYS A 454 -14.57 33.29 -18.03
CA LYS A 454 -15.59 33.22 -16.97
C LYS A 454 -16.85 32.47 -17.41
N GLU A 455 -17.41 32.80 -18.58
CA GLU A 455 -18.65 32.16 -19.07
C GLU A 455 -18.51 30.64 -19.25
N ASP A 456 -17.39 30.19 -19.83
CA ASP A 456 -17.09 28.77 -19.95
C ASP A 456 -16.90 28.11 -18.57
N GLY A 457 -16.28 28.82 -17.64
CA GLY A 457 -16.12 28.40 -16.25
C GLY A 457 -17.46 28.23 -15.54
N ASP A 458 -18.36 29.22 -15.65
CA ASP A 458 -19.68 29.20 -15.02
C ASP A 458 -20.57 28.10 -15.62
N SER A 459 -20.49 27.88 -16.93
CA SER A 459 -21.12 26.74 -17.61
C SER A 459 -20.62 25.40 -17.05
N LYS A 460 -19.30 25.29 -16.88
CA LYS A 460 -18.67 24.08 -16.31
C LYS A 460 -19.03 23.87 -14.83
N LEU A 461 -19.15 24.94 -14.03
CA LEU A 461 -19.65 24.86 -12.66
C LEU A 461 -21.10 24.40 -12.59
N SER A 462 -21.93 24.84 -13.54
CA SER A 462 -23.33 24.43 -13.64
C SER A 462 -23.46 22.93 -13.92
N GLN A 463 -22.62 22.38 -14.83
CA GLN A 463 -22.51 20.94 -15.05
C GLN A 463 -22.03 20.20 -13.80
N ALA A 464 -21.03 20.76 -13.10
CA ALA A 464 -20.52 20.19 -11.87
C ALA A 464 -21.61 20.07 -10.79
N LEU A 465 -22.40 21.13 -10.58
CA LEU A 465 -23.53 21.13 -9.65
C LEU A 465 -24.55 20.04 -9.97
N ALA A 466 -24.97 19.92 -11.23
CA ALA A 466 -25.93 18.91 -11.64
C ALA A 466 -25.43 17.49 -11.30
N ASN A 467 -24.17 17.19 -11.62
CA ASN A 467 -23.57 15.89 -11.32
C ASN A 467 -23.39 15.63 -9.82
N LEU A 468 -23.02 16.64 -9.04
CA LEU A 468 -22.92 16.55 -7.57
C LEU A 468 -24.29 16.33 -6.92
N GLN A 469 -25.35 16.94 -7.44
CA GLN A 469 -26.72 16.71 -6.98
C GLN A 469 -27.18 15.29 -7.28
N ILE A 470 -26.90 14.75 -8.47
CA ILE A 470 -27.17 13.35 -8.80
C ILE A 470 -26.41 12.42 -7.85
N ALA A 471 -25.13 12.70 -7.59
CA ALA A 471 -24.30 11.94 -6.69
C ALA A 471 -24.90 11.85 -5.27
N LEU A 472 -25.34 12.99 -4.74
CA LEU A 472 -25.98 13.10 -3.44
C LEU A 472 -27.35 12.40 -3.41
N ALA A 473 -28.16 12.56 -4.46
CA ALA A 473 -29.46 11.92 -4.58
C ALA A 473 -29.34 10.38 -4.62
N LEU A 474 -28.37 9.85 -5.37
CA LEU A 474 -28.06 8.42 -5.39
C LEU A 474 -27.72 7.92 -3.99
N ARG A 475 -26.79 8.59 -3.30
CA ARG A 475 -26.34 8.16 -1.97
C ARG A 475 -27.46 8.21 -0.94
N ARG A 476 -28.36 9.18 -1.05
CA ARG A 476 -29.52 9.38 -0.17
C ARG A 476 -30.58 8.30 -0.23
N ARG A 477 -30.59 7.46 -1.28
CA ARG A 477 -31.48 6.29 -1.34
C ARG A 477 -31.22 5.34 -0.17
N LEU A 478 -29.98 5.24 0.30
CA LEU A 478 -29.56 4.31 1.35
C LEU A 478 -29.05 4.99 2.63
N VAL A 479 -28.54 6.23 2.52
CA VAL A 479 -28.08 7.01 3.67
C VAL A 479 -29.03 8.18 3.94
N PRO A 480 -29.85 8.12 5.01
CA PRO A 480 -30.74 9.20 5.39
C PRO A 480 -30.00 10.51 5.69
N ILE A 481 -30.68 11.64 5.47
CA ILE A 481 -30.19 12.98 5.82
C ILE A 481 -29.88 13.04 7.32
N GLY A 482 -28.76 13.68 7.67
CA GLY A 482 -28.29 13.82 9.06
C GLY A 482 -27.52 12.61 9.60
N LYS A 483 -27.48 11.47 8.88
CA LYS A 483 -26.53 10.40 9.22
C LYS A 483 -25.15 10.73 8.62
N TRP A 484 -24.12 10.64 9.45
CA TRP A 484 -22.74 10.84 9.00
C TRP A 484 -22.34 9.77 7.98
N ASP A 485 -21.89 10.23 6.81
CA ASP A 485 -21.31 9.43 5.73
C ASP A 485 -20.24 10.30 5.02
N PRO A 486 -18.98 9.84 4.94
CA PRO A 486 -17.88 10.69 4.48
C PRO A 486 -18.03 11.11 3.02
N LEU A 487 -18.62 10.26 2.18
CA LEU A 487 -18.87 10.58 0.77
C LEU A 487 -19.95 11.67 0.65
N SER A 488 -21.04 11.57 1.42
CA SER A 488 -22.10 12.58 1.47
C SER A 488 -21.59 13.93 1.99
N GLN A 489 -20.72 13.93 3.00
CA GLN A 489 -20.06 15.14 3.49
C GLN A 489 -19.25 15.82 2.37
N GLY A 490 -18.38 15.07 1.70
CA GLY A 490 -17.56 15.59 0.60
C GLY A 490 -18.40 16.11 -0.59
N MET A 491 -19.56 15.49 -0.86
CA MET A 491 -20.53 15.99 -1.86
C MET A 491 -21.15 17.33 -1.45
N LEU A 492 -21.59 17.48 -0.19
CA LEU A 492 -22.19 18.73 0.29
C LEU A 492 -21.18 19.88 0.32
N GLU A 493 -19.97 19.65 0.84
CA GLU A 493 -18.88 20.62 0.78
C GLU A 493 -18.60 21.06 -0.66
N ALA A 494 -18.67 20.10 -1.60
CA ALA A 494 -18.47 20.39 -3.00
C ALA A 494 -19.60 21.20 -3.65
N LEU A 495 -20.85 20.92 -3.26
CA LEU A 495 -22.04 21.65 -3.68
C LEU A 495 -22.02 23.08 -3.15
N VAL A 496 -21.72 23.27 -1.86
CA VAL A 496 -21.56 24.60 -1.23
C VAL A 496 -20.52 25.40 -2.01
N ALA A 497 -19.32 24.85 -2.21
CA ALA A 497 -18.24 25.55 -2.91
C ALA A 497 -18.61 25.94 -4.36
N ALA A 498 -19.30 25.06 -5.10
CA ALA A 498 -19.72 25.35 -6.47
C ALA A 498 -20.90 26.33 -6.53
N GLY A 499 -21.86 26.22 -5.61
CA GLY A 499 -23.01 27.11 -5.50
C GLY A 499 -22.62 28.53 -5.12
N THR A 500 -21.69 28.69 -4.17
CA THR A 500 -21.15 30.00 -3.79
C THR A 500 -20.44 30.66 -4.98
N ALA A 501 -19.66 29.90 -5.75
CA ALA A 501 -18.98 30.43 -6.93
C ALA A 501 -19.96 30.92 -8.02
N LEU A 502 -21.17 30.34 -8.07
CA LEU A 502 -22.25 30.72 -9.00
C LEU A 502 -23.25 31.72 -8.41
N GLY A 503 -23.11 32.14 -7.14
CA GLY A 503 -24.06 33.05 -6.48
C GLY A 503 -25.42 32.45 -6.15
N LEU A 504 -25.49 31.13 -5.87
CA LEU A 504 -26.72 30.41 -5.55
C LEU A 504 -27.03 30.37 -4.04
N ASP A 505 -27.11 31.54 -3.39
CA ASP A 505 -27.11 31.69 -1.93
C ASP A 505 -28.19 30.86 -1.21
N GLN A 506 -29.40 30.76 -1.76
CA GLN A 506 -30.49 29.98 -1.16
C GLN A 506 -30.17 28.48 -1.11
N ASN A 507 -29.60 27.93 -2.18
CA ASN A 507 -29.25 26.50 -2.24
C ASN A 507 -28.05 26.20 -1.36
N VAL A 508 -27.09 27.13 -1.30
CA VAL A 508 -25.92 27.03 -0.41
C VAL A 508 -26.34 26.91 1.05
N GLY A 509 -27.29 27.73 1.51
CA GLY A 509 -27.83 27.63 2.86
C GLY A 509 -28.37 26.25 3.20
N VAL A 510 -29.16 25.65 2.29
CA VAL A 510 -29.73 24.30 2.49
C VAL A 510 -28.65 23.22 2.60
N TRP A 511 -27.62 23.26 1.77
CA TRP A 511 -26.54 22.27 1.82
C TRP A 511 -25.66 22.44 3.05
N ASP A 512 -25.40 23.68 3.45
CA ASP A 512 -24.62 23.99 4.64
C ASP A 512 -25.35 23.55 5.93
N ASP A 513 -26.66 23.77 6.03
CA ASP A 513 -27.47 23.26 7.14
C ASP A 513 -27.40 21.73 7.23
N GLN A 514 -27.49 21.04 6.09
CA GLN A 514 -27.36 19.58 6.03
C GLN A 514 -25.97 19.09 6.44
N LEU A 515 -24.92 19.86 6.14
CA LEU A 515 -23.56 19.57 6.58
C LEU A 515 -23.45 19.66 8.10
N ARG A 516 -23.97 20.74 8.70
CA ARG A 516 -23.99 20.94 10.16
C ARG A 516 -24.77 19.85 10.90
N MET A 517 -25.88 19.38 10.32
CA MET A 517 -26.66 18.25 10.86
C MET A 517 -25.86 16.94 10.93
N MET A 518 -24.86 16.74 10.06
CA MET A 518 -23.99 15.55 10.11
C MET A 518 -22.84 15.67 11.12
N GLU A 519 -22.44 16.90 11.45
CA GLU A 519 -21.35 17.18 12.41
C GLU A 519 -21.81 17.13 13.87
N THR A 520 -23.11 17.32 14.11
CA THR A 520 -23.71 17.23 15.45
C THR A 520 -23.88 15.76 15.86
N PRO A 521 -23.32 15.30 16.98
CA PRO A 521 -23.57 13.95 17.46
C PRO A 521 -25.05 13.84 17.81
N SER A 522 -25.78 12.99 17.11
CA SER A 522 -27.02 12.43 17.65
C SER A 522 -26.69 11.82 19.02
N GLU A 523 -27.25 12.34 20.11
CA GLU A 523 -27.02 11.96 21.52
C GLU A 523 -27.26 10.46 21.87
N GLY A 524 -27.44 9.59 20.88
CA GLY A 524 -27.70 8.15 21.04
C GLY A 524 -26.56 7.20 20.68
N ARG A 525 -25.33 7.65 20.36
CA ARG A 525 -24.21 6.75 19.98
C ARG A 525 -23.38 6.21 21.15
N LEU A 526 -23.98 6.10 22.33
CA LEU A 526 -23.43 5.38 23.48
C LEU A 526 -24.37 4.24 23.87
N ARG A 527 -24.48 3.21 23.02
CA ARG A 527 -24.87 1.85 23.41
C ARG A 527 -24.17 0.84 22.53
#